data_AF-A0A965WMQ3-F1
#
_entry.id   AF-A0A965WMQ3-F1
#
_cell.length_a   1.000
_cell.length_b   1.000
_cell.length_c   1.000
_cell.angle_alpha   90.00
_cell.angle_beta   90.00
_cell.angle_gamma   90.00
#
_symmetry.space_group_name_H-M   'P 1'
#
loop_
_entity.id
_entity.type
_entity.pdbx_description
1 polymer ?
#
loop_
_entity_poly.entity_id
_entity_poly.type
_entity_poly.pdbx_seq_one_letter_code
_entity_poly.pdbx_strand_id
1 'polypeptide(L)' 'MAPNNQFPNGVKDEEERRGYELNLMADHGCQPTSDKFKTTCKNLGINLAFTSYNNPKGNADTERFMRTMKE' A
#
# COMPACT_ATOMS: atom_id res chain seq x y z
N MET A 1 12.83 -0.26 4.80
CA MET A 1 12.71 -1.69 5.15
C MET A 1 12.47 -2.47 3.87
N ALA A 2 13.26 -3.49 3.58
CA ALA A 2 13.07 -4.26 2.34
C ALA A 2 11.81 -5.14 2.47
N PRO A 3 10.97 -5.25 1.43
CA PRO A 3 9.77 -6.10 1.45
C PRO A 3 10.06 -7.54 1.86
N ASN A 4 11.20 -8.09 1.45
CA ASN A 4 11.62 -9.46 1.78
C ASN A 4 11.93 -9.66 3.27
N ASN A 5 12.29 -8.59 4.00
CA ASN A 5 12.47 -8.68 5.46
C ASN A 5 11.13 -8.65 6.20
N GLN A 6 10.09 -8.09 5.58
CA GLN A 6 8.77 -7.95 6.20
C GLN A 6 7.82 -9.09 5.82
N PHE A 7 7.99 -9.65 4.61
CA PHE A 7 7.21 -10.72 4.02
C PHE A 7 8.15 -11.78 3.42
N PRO A 8 8.93 -12.51 4.25
CA PRO A 8 9.96 -13.43 3.76
C PRO A 8 9.39 -14.59 2.93
N ASN A 9 8.15 -14.98 3.21
CA ASN A 9 7.44 -16.04 2.49
C ASN A 9 6.33 -15.49 1.57
N GLY A 10 6.25 -14.16 1.41
CA GLY A 10 5.19 -13.50 0.66
C GLY A 10 3.99 -13.08 1.50
N VAL A 11 3.09 -12.32 0.88
CA VAL A 11 1.98 -11.63 1.56
C VAL A 11 0.92 -12.63 2.05
N LYS A 12 0.61 -13.66 1.26
CA LYS A 12 -0.43 -14.65 1.57
C LYS A 12 -0.11 -15.44 2.84
N ASP A 13 1.13 -15.90 2.96
CA ASP A 13 1.60 -16.66 4.14
C ASP A 13 1.60 -15.77 5.40
N GLU A 14 1.93 -14.49 5.25
CA GLU A 14 1.90 -13.55 6.37
C GLU A 14 0.48 -13.17 6.79
N GLU A 15 -0.49 -13.10 5.87
CA GLU A 15 -1.89 -12.87 6.20
C GLU A 15 -2.48 -14.03 7.02
N GLU A 16 -2.21 -15.27 6.62
CA GLU A 16 -2.57 -16.47 7.40
C GLU A 16 -1.92 -16.45 8.78
N ARG A 17 -0.64 -16.10 8.86
CA ARG A 17 0.11 -16.04 10.13
C ARG A 17 -0.36 -14.92 11.06
N ARG A 18 -0.70 -13.75 10.51
CA ARG A 18 -1.06 -12.54 11.27
C ARG A 18 -2.55 -12.47 11.60
N GLY A 19 -3.39 -13.16 10.83
CA GLY A 19 -4.84 -13.19 11.01
C GLY A 19 -5.54 -11.90 10.57
N TYR A 20 -4.91 -11.06 9.74
CA TYR A 20 -5.52 -9.84 9.19
C TYR A 20 -4.98 -9.50 7.79
N GLU A 21 -5.85 -8.91 6.97
CA GLU A 21 -5.56 -8.58 5.56
C GLU A 21 -4.49 -7.48 5.43
N LEU A 22 -3.67 -7.58 4.37
CA LEU A 22 -2.73 -6.51 4.03
C LEU A 22 -3.47 -5.37 3.34
N ASN A 23 -3.37 -4.17 3.91
CA ASN A 23 -3.97 -2.96 3.36
C ASN A 23 -2.91 -2.05 2.75
N LEU A 24 -3.10 -1.65 1.48
CA LEU A 24 -2.30 -0.65 0.79
C LEU A 24 -3.11 0.64 0.65
N MET A 25 -2.69 1.70 1.34
CA MET A 25 -3.30 3.01 1.22
C MET A 25 -2.67 3.79 0.06
N ALA A 26 -3.49 4.33 -0.84
CA ALA A 26 -3.06 5.09 -2.00
C ALA A 26 -3.86 6.38 -2.17
N ASP A 27 -3.29 7.33 -2.90
CA ASP A 27 -4.03 8.50 -3.38
C ASP A 27 -4.83 8.16 -4.66
N HIS A 28 -5.55 9.14 -5.18
CA HIS A 28 -6.30 9.02 -6.44
C HIS A 28 -5.42 9.25 -7.69
N GLY A 29 -4.12 9.03 -7.61
CA GLY A 29 -3.22 9.12 -8.75
C GLY A 29 -3.58 8.14 -9.87
N CYS A 30 -3.12 8.43 -11.09
CA CYS A 30 -3.45 7.62 -12.27
C CYS A 30 -2.97 6.16 -12.18
N GLN A 31 -1.85 5.91 -11.50
CA GLN A 31 -1.30 4.58 -11.34
C GLN A 31 -2.14 3.68 -10.42
N PRO A 32 -2.42 4.05 -9.15
CA PRO A 32 -3.24 3.21 -8.27
C PRO A 32 -4.69 3.07 -8.75
N THR A 33 -5.19 4.03 -9.53
CA THR A 33 -6.53 3.97 -10.12
C THR A 33 -6.62 3.10 -11.37
N SER A 34 -5.50 2.69 -11.97
CA SER A 34 -5.49 1.83 -13.16
C SER A 34 -5.99 0.40 -12.88
N ASP A 35 -6.70 -0.19 -13.85
CA ASP A 35 -7.27 -1.53 -13.71
C ASP A 35 -6.21 -2.62 -13.56
N LYS A 36 -5.08 -2.45 -14.25
CA LYS A 36 -3.94 -3.37 -14.12
C LYS A 36 -3.41 -3.38 -12.69
N PHE A 37 -3.25 -2.21 -12.08
CA PHE A 37 -2.77 -2.09 -10.71
C PHE A 37 -3.77 -2.71 -9.72
N LYS A 38 -5.06 -2.37 -9.83
CA LYS A 38 -6.13 -2.96 -9.01
C LYS A 38 -6.18 -4.48 -9.11
N THR A 39 -6.07 -5.02 -10.33
CA THR A 39 -6.08 -6.47 -10.58
C THR A 39 -4.85 -7.13 -9.96
N THR A 40 -3.67 -6.51 -10.06
CA THR A 40 -2.46 -7.00 -9.40
C THR A 40 -2.61 -7.03 -7.88
N CYS A 41 -3.13 -5.97 -7.25
CA CYS A 41 -3.40 -5.96 -5.81
C CYS A 41 -4.35 -7.10 -5.41
N LYS A 42 -5.45 -7.28 -6.15
CA LYS A 42 -6.41 -8.37 -5.91
C LYS A 42 -5.77 -9.76 -6.02
N ASN A 43 -4.95 -10.00 -7.04
CA ASN A 43 -4.29 -11.30 -7.24
C ASN A 43 -3.28 -11.62 -6.12
N LEU A 44 -2.70 -10.57 -5.52
CA LEU A 44 -1.76 -10.67 -4.41
C LEU A 44 -2.44 -10.75 -3.04
N GLY A 45 -3.76 -10.62 -2.94
CA GLY A 45 -4.48 -10.58 -1.66
C GLY A 45 -4.32 -9.25 -0.91
N ILE A 46 -4.01 -8.17 -1.63
CA ILE A 46 -3.80 -6.84 -1.03
C ILE A 46 -5.08 -6.03 -1.18
N ASN A 47 -5.64 -5.57 -0.07
CA ASN A 47 -6.74 -4.62 -0.08
C ASN A 47 -6.23 -3.22 -0.42
N LEU A 48 -6.58 -2.72 -1.60
CA LEU A 48 -6.23 -1.37 -2.03
C LEU A 48 -7.28 -0.37 -1.53
N ALA A 49 -6.88 0.49 -0.60
CA ALA A 49 -7.71 1.56 -0.04
C ALA A 49 -7.26 2.93 -0.59
N PHE A 50 -8.22 3.85 -0.73
CA PHE A 50 -7.95 5.20 -1.20
C PHE A 50 -8.15 6.24 -0.11
N THR A 51 -7.29 7.26 -0.08
CA THR A 51 -7.49 8.45 0.74
C THR A 51 -8.83 9.11 0.42
N SER A 52 -9.52 9.62 1.44
CA SER A 52 -10.69 10.47 1.19
C SER A 52 -10.30 11.69 0.35
N TYR A 53 -11.18 12.06 -0.57
CA TYR A 53 -11.06 13.31 -1.32
C TYR A 53 -10.92 14.49 -0.35
N ASN A 54 -10.03 15.43 -0.68
CA ASN A 54 -9.75 16.63 0.11
C ASN A 54 -9.28 16.36 1.56
N ASN A 55 -8.67 15.20 1.83
CA ASN A 55 -8.04 14.92 3.11
C ASN A 55 -6.50 15.02 2.99
N PRO A 56 -5.90 16.19 3.25
CA PRO A 56 -4.45 16.39 3.15
C PRO A 56 -3.65 15.53 4.14
N LYS A 57 -4.30 14.95 5.16
CA LYS A 57 -3.64 14.02 6.09
C LYS A 57 -3.58 12.58 5.58
N GLY A 58 -4.37 12.23 4.57
CA GLY A 58 -4.51 10.86 4.08
C GLY A 58 -3.20 10.24 3.58
N ASN A 59 -2.25 11.08 3.14
CA ASN A 59 -0.93 10.63 2.66
C ASN A 59 0.25 11.34 3.36
N ALA A 60 0.00 12.00 4.49
CA ALA A 60 0.99 12.87 5.14
C ALA A 60 2.26 12.12 5.58
N ASP A 61 2.14 10.86 6.00
CA ASP A 61 3.29 10.04 6.38
C ASP A 61 4.19 9.74 5.18
N THR A 62 3.61 9.39 4.03
CA THR A 62 4.34 9.20 2.77
C THR A 62 5.00 10.49 2.32
N GLU A 63 4.28 11.61 2.35
CA GLU A 63 4.83 12.93 1.99
C GLU A 63 6.00 13.33 2.90
N ARG A 64 5.86 13.12 4.21
CA ARG A 64 6.92 13.39 5.18
C ARG A 64 8.16 12.54 4.94
N PHE A 65 7.98 11.24 4.69
CA PHE A 65 9.07 10.34 4.37
C PHE A 65 9.80 10.77 3.08
N MET A 66 9.03 11.10 2.03
CA MET A 66 9.58 11.59 0.77
C MET A 66 10.36 12.91 0.95
N ARG A 67 9.88 13.82 1.80
CA ARG A 67 10.59 15.06 2.12
C ARG A 67 11.95 14.77 2.78
N THR A 68 12.00 13.88 3.77
CA THR A 68 13.26 13.48 4.43
C THR A 68 14.27 12.84 3.47
N MET A 69 13.83 12.23 2.37
CA MET A 69 14.76 11.71 1.35
C MET A 69 15.25 12.77 0.36
N LYS A 70 14.53 13.88 0.21
CA LYS A 70 14.86 14.95 -0.74
C LYS A 70 15.75 16.03 -0.12
N GLU A 71 15.64 16.23 1.19
CA GLU A 71 16.49 17.12 2.00
C GLU A 71 17.84 16.46 2.31
#